data_AF-A0A4R6UCJ0-F1
#
_entry.id   AF-A0A4R6UCJ0-F1
#
_cell.length_a   1.000
_cell.length_b   1.000
_cell.length_c   1.000
_cell.angle_alpha   90.00
_cell.angle_beta   90.00
_cell.angle_gamma   90.00
#
_symmetry.space_group_name_H-M   'P 1'
#
loop_
_entity.id
_entity.type
_entity.pdbx_description
1 polymer ?
#
loop_
_entity_poly.entity_id
_entity_poly.type
_entity_poly.pdbx_seq_one_letter_code
_entity_poly.pdbx_strand_id
1 'polypeptide(L)'
;MSPYDLQILMLSILPLLGAAIGYFYVTLMIRKTGLFAVHLFTAIALVLLFGVIALIYWGVQTYTVDPYLFIGGAVSVLTGVFVSEVILVIASVLRRKREKRI
;
A
#
# COMPACT_ATOMS: atom_id res chain seq x y z
N MET A 1 9.11 17.53 16.98
CA MET A 1 8.47 16.89 15.81
C MET A 1 7.33 17.80 15.39
N SER A 2 7.35 18.27 14.15
CA SER A 2 6.29 19.11 13.60
C SER A 2 4.98 18.29 13.50
N PRO A 3 3.79 18.90 13.63
CA PRO A 3 2.54 18.19 13.38
C PRO A 3 2.49 17.57 11.97
N TYR A 4 3.16 18.19 10.99
CA TYR A 4 3.26 17.67 9.63
C TYR A 4 4.11 16.39 9.53
N ASP A 5 5.18 16.27 10.32
CA ASP A 5 6.02 15.07 10.33
C ASP A 5 5.22 13.84 10.77
N LEU A 6 4.36 14.01 11.78
CA LEU A 6 3.49 12.96 12.28
C LEU A 6 2.43 12.57 11.25
N GLN A 7 1.84 13.55 10.56
CA GLN A 7 0.87 13.28 9.49
C GLN A 7 1.51 12.53 8.32
N ILE A 8 2.70 12.93 7.87
CA ILE A 8 3.46 12.22 6.82
C ILE A 8 3.69 10.76 7.23
N LEU A 9 4.14 10.54 8.47
CA LEU A 9 4.37 9.19 8.97
C LEU A 9 3.08 8.36 8.94
N MET A 10 1.98 8.88 9.49
CA MET A 10 0.69 8.17 9.51
C MET A 10 0.18 7.85 8.11
N LEU A 11 0.28 8.81 7.17
CA LEU A 11 -0.15 8.63 5.78
C LEU A 11 0.74 7.65 5.02
N SER A 12 2.04 7.61 5.31
CA SER A 12 2.98 6.65 4.71
C SER A 12 2.75 5.20 5.18
N ILE A 13 2.13 5.02 6.35
CA ILE A 13 1.75 3.70 6.89
C ILE A 13 0.42 3.22 6.31
N LEU A 14 -0.45 4.12 5.84
CA LEU A 14 -1.77 3.75 5.31
C LEU A 14 -1.71 2.72 4.15
N PRO A 15 -0.78 2.82 3.17
CA PRO A 15 -0.59 1.78 2.15
C PRO A 15 -0.21 0.39 2.72
N LEU A 16 0.46 0.31 3.88
CA LEU A 16 0.79 -0.96 4.53
C LEU A 16 -0.46 -1.68 5.02
N LEU A 17 -1.48 -0.94 5.47
CA LEU A 17 -2.79 -1.51 5.79
C LEU A 17 -3.46 -2.08 4.53
N GLY A 18 -3.37 -1.36 3.41
CA GLY A 18 -3.80 -1.86 2.10
C GLY A 18 -3.11 -3.18 1.73
N ALA A 19 -1.80 -3.29 1.97
CA ALA A 19 -1.04 -4.51 1.70
C ALA A 19 -1.44 -5.67 2.63
N ALA A 20 -1.65 -5.41 3.91
CA ALA A 20 -2.14 -6.43 4.85
C ALA A 20 -3.50 -6.99 4.43
N ILE A 21 -4.46 -6.10 4.13
CA ILE A 21 -5.81 -6.48 3.66
C ILE A 21 -5.70 -7.23 2.33
N GLY A 22 -4.91 -6.72 1.38
CA GLY A 22 -4.65 -7.34 0.09
C GLY A 22 -4.07 -8.75 0.23
N TYR A 23 -3.13 -8.95 1.14
CA TYR A 23 -2.53 -10.26 1.41
C TYR A 23 -3.55 -11.26 1.95
N PHE A 24 -4.40 -10.86 2.90
CA PHE A 24 -5.47 -11.72 3.42
C PHE A 24 -6.48 -12.07 2.32
N TYR A 25 -6.89 -11.08 1.52
CA TYR A 25 -7.79 -11.27 0.38
C TYR A 25 -7.22 -12.28 -0.62
N VAL A 26 -5.96 -12.09 -1.05
CA VAL A 26 -5.26 -12.98 -1.99
C VAL A 26 -5.21 -14.40 -1.42
N THR A 27 -4.80 -14.55 -0.16
CA THR A 27 -4.69 -15.86 0.50
C THR A 27 -6.03 -16.60 0.57
N LEU A 28 -7.11 -15.89 0.89
CA LEU A 28 -8.45 -16.48 0.95
C LEU A 28 -8.96 -16.87 -0.44
N MET A 29 -8.76 -16.00 -1.42
CA MET A 29 -9.33 -16.21 -2.75
C MET A 29 -8.57 -17.25 -3.57
N ILE A 30 -7.23 -17.32 -3.47
CA ILE A 30 -6.46 -18.39 -4.12
C ILE A 30 -6.95 -19.77 -3.70
N ARG A 31 -7.28 -19.96 -2.42
CA ARG A 31 -7.79 -21.25 -1.90
C ARG A 31 -9.18 -21.59 -2.46
N LYS A 32 -9.96 -20.58 -2.82
CA LYS A 32 -11.32 -20.75 -3.36
C LYS A 32 -11.34 -20.91 -4.88
N THR A 33 -10.50 -20.16 -5.60
CA THR A 33 -10.57 -20.06 -7.07
C THR A 33 -9.38 -20.67 -7.79
N GLY A 34 -8.23 -20.84 -7.12
CA GLY A 34 -6.96 -21.22 -7.73
C GLY A 34 -6.27 -20.12 -8.57
N LEU A 35 -6.93 -18.97 -8.79
CA LEU A 35 -6.47 -17.92 -9.70
C LEU A 35 -5.58 -16.88 -9.02
N PHE A 36 -4.29 -17.21 -8.84
CA PHE A 36 -3.32 -16.34 -8.17
C PHE A 36 -3.18 -14.94 -8.76
N ALA A 37 -2.95 -14.84 -10.07
CA ALA A 37 -2.56 -13.58 -10.70
C ALA A 37 -3.68 -12.52 -10.66
N VAL A 38 -4.92 -12.94 -10.89
CA VAL A 38 -6.10 -12.05 -10.88
C VAL A 38 -6.29 -11.45 -9.49
N HIS A 39 -6.27 -12.28 -8.44
CA HIS A 39 -6.45 -11.78 -7.08
C HIS A 39 -5.27 -10.94 -6.60
N LEU A 40 -4.04 -11.27 -7.01
CA LEU A 40 -2.87 -10.45 -6.72
C LEU A 40 -3.00 -9.07 -7.37
N PHE A 41 -3.45 -8.99 -8.61
CA PHE A 41 -3.70 -7.72 -9.30
C PHE A 41 -4.76 -6.88 -8.57
N THR A 42 -5.86 -7.50 -8.13
CA THR A 42 -6.88 -6.81 -7.31
C THR A 42 -6.32 -6.29 -5.99
N ALA A 43 -5.44 -7.04 -5.33
CA ALA A 43 -4.81 -6.60 -4.09
C ALA A 43 -3.81 -5.46 -4.30
N ILE A 44 -3.06 -5.46 -5.41
CA ILE A 44 -2.21 -4.33 -5.80
C ILE A 44 -3.06 -3.07 -6.04
N ALA A 45 -4.17 -3.20 -6.77
CA ALA A 45 -5.10 -2.10 -6.98
C ALA A 45 -5.67 -1.54 -5.66
N LEU A 46 -5.88 -2.39 -4.65
CA LEU A 46 -6.29 -1.95 -3.32
C LEU A 46 -5.19 -1.12 -2.63
N VAL A 47 -3.92 -1.55 -2.69
CA VAL A 47 -2.80 -0.76 -2.14
C VAL A 47 -2.71 0.61 -2.82
N LEU A 48 -2.81 0.65 -4.15
CA LEU A 48 -2.84 1.89 -4.92
C LEU A 48 -3.98 2.81 -4.50
N LEU A 49 -5.19 2.26 -4.28
CA LEU A 49 -6.33 3.04 -3.82
C LEU A 49 -6.04 3.73 -2.47
N PHE A 50 -5.46 3.02 -1.50
CA PHE A 50 -5.05 3.64 -0.23
C PHE A 50 -3.96 4.70 -0.42
N GLY A 51 -3.02 4.48 -1.35
CA GLY A 51 -2.01 5.47 -1.74
C GLY A 51 -2.61 6.74 -2.33
N VAL A 52 -3.58 6.60 -3.23
CA VAL A 52 -4.30 7.72 -3.85
C VAL A 52 -5.07 8.51 -2.78
N ILE A 53 -5.78 7.83 -1.88
CA ILE A 53 -6.49 8.49 -0.77
C ILE A 53 -5.50 9.28 0.11
N ALA A 54 -4.36 8.69 0.46
CA ALA A 54 -3.33 9.36 1.24
C ALA A 54 -2.75 10.59 0.52
N LEU A 55 -2.48 10.49 -0.79
CA LEU A 55 -1.99 11.61 -1.60
C LEU A 55 -3.01 12.74 -1.72
N ILE A 56 -4.28 12.42 -1.96
CA ILE A 56 -5.34 13.44 -2.03
C ILE A 56 -5.46 14.15 -0.68
N TYR A 57 -5.51 13.39 0.42
CA TYR A 57 -5.58 13.97 1.76
C TYR A 57 -4.37 14.88 2.04
N TRP A 58 -3.16 14.41 1.76
CA TRP A 58 -1.95 15.20 1.92
C TRP A 58 -1.97 16.48 1.07
N GLY A 59 -2.38 16.36 -0.19
CA GLY A 59 -2.44 17.48 -1.11
C GLY A 59 -3.40 18.56 -0.64
N VAL A 60 -4.59 18.19 -0.18
CA VAL A 60 -5.58 19.15 0.36
C VAL A 60 -5.02 19.90 1.58
N GLN A 61 -4.21 19.25 2.42
CA GLN A 61 -3.68 19.88 3.64
C GLN A 61 -2.45 20.77 3.39
N THR A 62 -1.68 20.53 2.33
CA THR A 62 -0.33 21.11 2.22
C THR A 62 -0.06 21.91 0.94
N TYR A 63 -0.97 21.89 -0.04
CA TYR A 63 -0.74 22.57 -1.34
C TYR A 63 -0.47 24.08 -1.24
N THR A 64 -0.90 24.76 -0.16
CA THR A 64 -0.68 26.20 0.07
C THR A 64 0.40 26.53 1.10
N VAL A 65 0.96 25.52 1.78
CA VAL A 65 1.82 25.75 2.96
C VAL A 65 3.26 26.02 2.54
N ASP A 66 3.91 25.03 1.94
CA ASP A 66 5.29 25.11 1.47
C ASP A 66 5.51 24.04 0.38
N PRO A 67 6.13 24.39 -0.77
CA PRO A 67 6.35 23.45 -1.86
C PRO A 67 7.24 22.26 -1.48
N TYR A 68 8.27 22.46 -0.65
CA TYR A 68 9.16 21.38 -0.23
C TYR A 68 8.45 20.42 0.72
N LEU A 69 7.60 20.94 1.61
CA LEU A 69 6.77 20.11 2.47
C LEU A 69 5.77 19.28 1.64
N PHE A 70 5.08 19.91 0.70
CA PHE A 70 4.15 19.24 -0.21
C PHE A 70 4.84 18.09 -0.96
N ILE A 71 5.97 18.37 -1.61
CA ILE A 71 6.76 17.38 -2.36
C ILE A 71 7.27 16.28 -1.43
N GLY A 72 7.84 16.64 -0.27
CA GLY A 72 8.41 15.69 0.67
C GLY A 72 7.38 14.68 1.18
N GLY A 73 6.17 15.14 1.53
CA GLY A 73 5.10 14.25 1.95
C GLY A 73 4.54 13.40 0.80
N ALA A 74 4.42 13.96 -0.41
CA ALA A 74 4.01 13.19 -1.59
C ALA A 74 4.99 12.05 -1.92
N VAL A 75 6.31 12.34 -1.91
CA VAL A 75 7.37 11.34 -2.09
C VAL A 75 7.32 10.27 -1.00
N SER A 76 7.06 10.67 0.25
CA SER A 76 6.96 9.73 1.37
C SER A 76 5.78 8.77 1.22
N VAL A 77 4.60 9.29 0.81
CA VAL A 77 3.43 8.45 0.53
C VAL A 77 3.70 7.50 -0.65
N LEU A 78 4.26 8.00 -1.75
CA LEU A 78 4.61 7.17 -2.92
C LEU A 78 5.62 6.08 -2.57
N THR A 79 6.61 6.40 -1.74
CA THR A 79 7.58 5.43 -1.23
C THR A 79 6.87 4.36 -0.39
N GLY A 80 5.95 4.76 0.49
CA GLY A 80 5.13 3.85 1.29
C GLY A 80 4.29 2.90 0.42
N VAL A 81 3.67 3.41 -0.65
CA VAL A 81 2.93 2.60 -1.64
C VAL A 81 3.85 1.57 -2.29
N PHE A 82 4.99 2.02 -2.84
CA PHE A 82 5.94 1.13 -3.51
C PHE A 82 6.44 0.01 -2.59
N VAL A 83 6.84 0.35 -1.36
CA VAL A 83 7.28 -0.63 -0.37
C VAL A 83 6.16 -1.62 -0.04
N SER A 84 4.93 -1.14 0.11
CA SER A 84 3.75 -1.97 0.41
C SER A 84 3.43 -2.95 -0.71
N GLU A 85 3.53 -2.54 -1.97
CA GLU A 85 3.35 -3.42 -3.12
C GLU A 85 4.43 -4.50 -3.20
N VAL A 86 5.70 -4.12 -3.01
CA VAL A 86 6.83 -5.07 -2.99
C VAL A 86 6.62 -6.12 -1.88
N ILE A 87 6.26 -5.68 -0.67
CA ILE A 87 5.97 -6.58 0.45
C ILE A 87 4.81 -7.52 0.11
N LEU A 88 3.71 -6.99 -0.42
CA LEU A 88 2.54 -7.77 -0.80
C LEU A 88 2.89 -8.85 -1.83
N VAL A 89 3.59 -8.48 -2.91
CA VAL A 89 3.98 -9.42 -3.96
C VAL A 89 4.88 -10.53 -3.40
N ILE A 90 5.93 -10.16 -2.65
CA ILE A 90 6.85 -11.13 -2.05
C ILE A 90 6.09 -12.08 -1.10
N ALA A 91 5.28 -11.53 -0.18
CA ALA A 91 4.52 -12.32 0.78
C ALA A 91 3.54 -13.27 0.09
N SER A 92 2.78 -12.80 -0.90
CA SER A 92 1.83 -13.61 -1.66
C SER A 92 2.52 -14.71 -2.48
N VAL A 93 3.69 -14.43 -3.09
CA VAL A 93 4.46 -15.43 -3.83
C VAL A 93 5.04 -16.51 -2.90
N LEU A 94 5.61 -16.11 -1.76
CA LEU A 94 6.13 -17.05 -0.75
C LEU A 94 5.01 -17.94 -0.21
N ARG A 95 3.83 -17.38 0.05
CA ARG A 95 2.66 -18.14 0.49
C ARG A 95 2.23 -19.18 -0.54
N ARG A 96 2.11 -18.78 -1.81
CA ARG A 96 1.73 -19.70 -2.90
C ARG A 96 2.74 -20.85 -3.05
N LYS A 97 4.04 -20.56 -2.94
CA LYS A 97 5.09 -21.61 -2.99
C LYS A 97 4.94 -22.61 -1.85
N ARG A 98 4.58 -22.16 -0.64
CA ARG A 98 4.32 -23.03 0.50
C ARG A 98 3.10 -23.94 0.27
N GLU A 99 2.02 -23.39 -0.28
CA GLU A 99 0.79 -24.17 -0.54
C GLU A 99 0.97 -25.22 -1.64
N LYS A 100 1.86 -25.01 -2.62
CA LYS A 100 2.18 -26.02 -3.65
C LYS A 100 3.11 -27.15 -3.19
N ARG A 101 3.75 -27.02 -2.02
CA ARG A 101 4.68 -28.04 -1.47
C ARG A 101 3.99 -29.04 -0.53
N ILE A 102 2.73 -28.78 -0.18
CA ILE A 102 1.87 -29.65 0.64
C ILE A 102 0.93 -30.37 -0.33
#